data_AF-A0A1G9TH05-F1
#
_entry.id   AF-A0A1G9TH05-F1
#
_cell.length_a   1.000
_cell.length_b   1.000
_cell.length_c   1.000
_cell.angle_alpha   90.00
_cell.angle_beta   90.00
_cell.angle_gamma   90.00
#
_symmetry.space_group_name_H-M   'P 1'
#
loop_
_entity.id
_entity.type
_entity.pdbx_description
1 polymer ?
#
loop_
_entity_poly.entity_id
_entity_poly.type
_entity_poly.pdbx_seq_one_letter_code
_entity_poly.pdbx_strand_id
1 'polypeptide(L)'
;MSTPPPVGKPLSVKVDAQLHDDLQAMLATGMTVSDAVRSALRIVAGTYRKVWDNTDVPFGTRPTIERYWITRYDPGQWPEPGTFQTTVPTAYWARTTSDHARTTPGPTPGAQGPTPVRPEGPWPGPQ
;
A
#
# COMPACT_ATOMS: atom_id res chain seq x y z
N MET A 1 -12.80 -24.59 -0.33
CA MET A 1 -12.74 -23.15 0.00
C MET A 1 -11.35 -22.66 -0.35
N SER A 2 -11.21 -21.58 -1.10
CA SER A 2 -9.89 -21.00 -1.38
C SER A 2 -9.41 -20.19 -0.18
N THR A 3 -8.20 -20.46 0.28
CA THR A 3 -7.54 -19.69 1.34
C THR A 3 -7.06 -18.35 0.76
N PRO A 4 -7.22 -17.22 1.47
CA PRO A 4 -6.68 -15.95 1.03
C PRO A 4 -5.14 -16.02 0.89
N PRO A 5 -4.53 -15.24 -0.02
CA PRO A 5 -3.07 -15.15 -0.11
C PRO A 5 -2.44 -14.69 1.21
N PRO A 6 -1.19 -15.11 1.50
CA PRO A 6 -0.46 -14.63 2.67
C PRO A 6 -0.31 -13.10 2.66
N VAL A 7 -0.23 -12.50 3.85
CA VAL A 7 -0.03 -11.06 4.00
C VAL A 7 1.25 -10.62 3.27
N GLY A 8 1.15 -9.52 2.52
CA GLY A 8 2.26 -8.95 1.74
C GLY A 8 2.53 -9.65 0.40
N LYS A 9 1.79 -10.71 0.06
CA LYS A 9 1.90 -11.36 -1.26
C LYS A 9 0.99 -10.67 -2.27
N PRO A 10 1.43 -10.57 -3.54
CA PRO A 10 0.61 -9.99 -4.60
C PRO A 10 -0.58 -10.89 -4.92
N LEU A 11 -1.67 -10.26 -5.35
CA LEU A 11 -2.86 -10.90 -5.91
C LEU A 11 -2.97 -10.48 -7.38
N SER A 12 -3.21 -11.43 -8.28
CA SER A 12 -3.45 -11.16 -9.70
C SER A 12 -4.92 -11.40 -10.02
N VAL A 13 -5.54 -10.43 -10.68
CA VAL A 13 -6.95 -10.49 -11.12
C VAL A 13 -6.98 -10.20 -12.61
N LYS A 14 -7.74 -11.00 -13.38
CA LYS A 14 -7.99 -10.70 -14.79
C LYS A 14 -8.91 -9.50 -14.88
N VAL A 15 -8.52 -8.51 -15.68
CA VAL A 15 -9.30 -7.31 -15.92
C VAL A 15 -10.13 -7.51 -17.18
N ASP A 16 -11.45 -7.55 -17.02
CA ASP A 16 -12.40 -7.46 -18.12
C ASP A 16 -12.79 -6.00 -18.41
N ALA A 17 -13.62 -5.79 -19.42
CA ALA A 17 -14.02 -4.44 -19.83
C ALA A 17 -14.76 -3.69 -18.73
N GLN A 18 -15.65 -4.36 -17.99
CA GLN A 18 -16.40 -3.71 -16.91
C GLN A 18 -15.47 -3.30 -15.77
N LEU A 19 -14.57 -4.20 -15.33
CA LEU A 19 -13.61 -3.89 -14.29
C LEU A 19 -12.64 -2.78 -14.72
N HIS A 20 -12.28 -2.73 -16.00
CA HIS A 20 -11.48 -1.63 -16.53
C HIS A 20 -12.18 -0.28 -16.36
N ASP A 21 -13.44 -0.18 -16.78
CA ASP A 21 -14.22 1.06 -16.71
C ASP A 21 -14.49 1.49 -15.26
N ASP A 22 -14.76 0.53 -14.38
CA ASP A 22 -14.93 0.77 -12.94
C ASP A 22 -13.62 1.33 -12.32
N LEU A 23 -12.47 0.74 -12.68
CA LEU A 23 -11.18 1.24 -12.24
C LEU A 23 -10.94 2.66 -12.76
N GLN A 24 -11.24 2.92 -14.03
CA GLN A 24 -11.09 4.26 -14.61
C GLN A 24 -11.89 5.32 -13.83
N ALA A 25 -13.14 5.02 -13.45
CA ALA A 25 -13.96 5.91 -12.64
C ALA A 25 -13.32 6.21 -11.27
N MET A 26 -12.73 5.20 -10.62
CA MET A 26 -12.03 5.39 -9.34
C MET A 26 -10.73 6.17 -9.50
N LEU A 27 -9.96 5.89 -10.56
CA LEU A 27 -8.68 6.55 -10.84
C LEU A 27 -8.86 8.04 -11.16
N ALA A 28 -10.01 8.47 -11.68
CA ALA A 28 -10.34 9.87 -11.89
C ALA A 28 -10.31 10.72 -10.60
N THR A 29 -10.35 10.08 -9.43
CA THR A 29 -10.23 10.75 -8.12
C THR A 29 -8.78 10.94 -7.65
N GLY A 30 -7.79 10.49 -8.45
CA GLY A 30 -6.36 10.54 -8.11
C GLY A 30 -5.84 9.31 -7.36
N MET A 31 -6.66 8.27 -7.16
CA MET A 31 -6.24 7.02 -6.54
C MET A 31 -5.32 6.20 -7.45
N THR A 32 -4.39 5.45 -6.85
CA THR A 32 -3.69 4.38 -7.56
C THR A 32 -4.62 3.17 -7.74
N VAL A 33 -4.33 2.29 -8.71
CA VAL A 33 -5.06 1.02 -8.89
C VAL A 33 -5.08 0.19 -7.61
N SER A 34 -3.96 0.14 -6.88
CA SER A 34 -3.87 -0.60 -5.63
C SER A 34 -4.78 -0.02 -4.54
N ASP A 35 -4.88 1.30 -4.47
CA ASP A 35 -5.74 1.98 -3.49
C ASP A 35 -7.21 1.84 -3.84
N ALA A 36 -7.55 1.91 -5.14
CA ALA A 36 -8.90 1.66 -5.63
C ALA A 36 -9.37 0.25 -5.27
N VAL A 37 -8.58 -0.78 -5.59
CA VAL A 37 -8.89 -2.17 -5.27
C VAL A 37 -8.99 -2.41 -3.77
N ARG A 38 -8.05 -1.86 -2.98
CA ARG A 38 -8.07 -1.99 -1.51
C ARG A 38 -9.30 -1.32 -0.91
N SER A 39 -9.71 -0.16 -1.42
CA SER A 39 -10.88 0.57 -0.96
C SER A 39 -12.16 -0.17 -1.27
N ALA A 40 -12.33 -0.66 -2.52
CA ALA A 40 -13.47 -1.46 -2.93
C ALA A 40 -13.61 -2.73 -2.07
N LEU A 41 -12.51 -3.48 -1.89
CA LEU A 41 -12.50 -4.68 -1.05
C LEU A 41 -12.83 -4.36 0.41
N ARG A 42 -12.33 -3.24 0.97
CA ARG A 42 -12.60 -2.83 2.34
C ARG A 42 -14.09 -2.53 2.55
N ILE A 43 -14.74 -1.86 1.60
CA ILE A 43 -16.17 -1.57 1.65
C ILE A 43 -16.96 -2.88 1.64
N VAL A 44 -16.73 -3.74 0.64
CA VAL A 44 -17.46 -5.01 0.49
C VAL A 44 -17.25 -5.93 1.69
N ALA A 45 -15.99 -6.16 2.11
CA ALA A 45 -15.69 -7.01 3.26
C ALA A 45 -16.25 -6.42 4.57
N GLY A 46 -16.29 -5.09 4.69
CA GLY A 46 -16.93 -4.39 5.80
C GLY A 46 -18.44 -4.67 5.85
N THR A 47 -19.12 -4.64 4.70
CA THR A 47 -20.54 -5.01 4.60
C THR A 47 -20.78 -6.45 5.00
N TYR A 48 -19.94 -7.40 4.55
CA TYR A 48 -20.10 -8.83 4.89
C TYR A 48 -19.99 -9.06 6.40
N ARG A 49 -18.97 -8.47 7.03
CA ARG A 49 -18.79 -8.57 8.49
C ARG A 49 -20.00 -8.00 9.24
N LYS A 50 -20.42 -6.76 8.91
CA LYS A 50 -21.57 -6.13 9.56
C LYS A 50 -22.86 -6.94 9.46
N VAL A 51 -23.13 -7.51 8.29
CA VAL A 51 -24.36 -8.30 8.07
C VAL A 51 -24.32 -9.61 8.86
N TRP A 52 -23.16 -10.27 8.94
CA TRP A 52 -23.01 -11.47 9.78
C TRP A 52 -23.06 -11.16 11.28
N ASP A 53 -22.50 -10.02 11.71
CA ASP A 53 -22.52 -9.57 13.10
C ASP A 53 -23.95 -9.22 13.57
N ASN A 54 -24.78 -8.70 12.67
CA ASN A 54 -26.16 -8.29 12.98
C ASN A 54 -27.19 -9.45 12.89
N THR A 55 -26.76 -10.68 12.62
CA THR A 55 -27.63 -11.89 12.48
C THR A 55 -28.64 -11.89 11.33
N ASP A 56 -28.65 -10.87 10.48
CA ASP A 56 -29.57 -10.77 9.33
C ASP A 56 -29.30 -11.86 8.27
N VAL A 57 -28.07 -12.39 8.22
CA VAL A 57 -27.65 -13.45 7.30
C VAL A 57 -26.73 -14.44 8.03
N PRO A 58 -26.92 -15.77 7.86
CA PRO A 58 -26.02 -16.77 8.45
C PRO A 58 -24.56 -16.58 8.04
N PHE A 59 -23.64 -16.85 8.94
CA PHE A 59 -22.21 -16.80 8.65
C PHE A 59 -21.85 -17.71 7.46
N GLY A 60 -21.03 -17.19 6.55
CA GLY A 60 -20.62 -17.89 5.33
C GLY A 60 -21.63 -17.81 4.17
N THR A 61 -22.85 -17.32 4.40
CA THR A 61 -23.76 -16.99 3.31
C THR A 61 -23.38 -15.67 2.67
N ARG A 62 -23.37 -15.65 1.33
CA ARG A 62 -23.08 -14.45 0.54
C ARG A 62 -24.27 -13.48 0.61
N PRO A 63 -24.13 -12.28 1.19
CA PRO A 63 -25.19 -11.27 1.14
C PRO A 63 -25.30 -10.64 -0.25
N THR A 64 -26.53 -10.28 -0.64
CA THR A 64 -26.81 -9.43 -1.80
C THR A 64 -26.79 -7.98 -1.37
N ILE A 65 -25.96 -7.15 -2.01
CA ILE A 65 -25.89 -5.71 -1.75
C ILE A 65 -26.80 -5.00 -2.75
N GLU A 66 -27.98 -4.56 -2.31
CA GLU A 66 -28.96 -3.91 -3.19
C GLU A 66 -28.77 -2.39 -3.30
N ARG A 67 -28.29 -1.74 -2.23
CA ARG A 67 -28.12 -0.29 -2.18
C ARG A 67 -26.92 0.11 -1.35
N TYR A 68 -26.25 1.17 -1.78
CA TYR A 68 -25.24 1.87 -1.01
C TYR A 68 -25.68 3.33 -0.82
N TRP A 69 -25.32 3.92 0.33
CA TRP A 69 -25.58 5.32 0.63
C TRP A 69 -24.27 6.09 0.53
N ILE A 70 -24.24 7.13 -0.30
CA ILE A 70 -23.11 8.06 -0.42
C ILE A 70 -23.56 9.39 0.14
N THR A 71 -22.78 9.96 1.06
CA THR A 71 -23.00 11.32 1.52
C THR A 71 -22.83 12.27 0.34
N ARG A 72 -23.77 13.20 0.16
CA ARG A 72 -23.67 14.19 -0.92
C ARG A 72 -22.37 14.96 -0.78
N TYR A 73 -21.75 15.23 -1.92
CA TYR A 73 -20.63 16.16 -2.00
C TYR A 73 -21.08 17.54 -1.48
N ASP A 74 -20.35 18.05 -0.49
CA ASP A 74 -20.50 19.39 0.05
C ASP A 74 -19.26 20.21 -0.35
N PRO A 75 -19.39 21.20 -1.25
CA PRO A 75 -18.27 22.04 -1.66
C PRO A 75 -17.72 22.90 -0.51
N GLY A 76 -18.44 23.06 0.60
CA GLY A 76 -17.95 23.72 1.81
C GLY A 76 -17.03 22.85 2.68
N GLN A 77 -16.95 21.54 2.40
CA GLN A 77 -16.08 20.58 3.10
C GLN A 77 -14.83 20.21 2.30
N TRP A 78 -14.38 21.07 1.37
CA TRP A 78 -13.08 20.86 0.74
C TRP A 78 -12.01 20.75 1.84
N PRO A 79 -11.28 19.62 1.95
CA PRO A 79 -10.07 19.63 2.74
C PRO A 79 -9.15 20.69 2.14
N GLU A 80 -8.58 21.57 2.98
CA GLU A 80 -7.58 22.56 2.55
C GLU A 80 -6.58 21.89 1.59
N PRO A 81 -6.21 22.52 0.46
CA PRO A 81 -5.26 21.95 -0.49
C PRO A 81 -4.00 21.46 0.23
N GLY A 82 -3.78 20.14 0.25
CA GLY A 82 -2.70 19.50 1.02
C GLY A 82 -3.16 18.65 2.22
N THR A 83 -4.45 18.64 2.53
CA THR A 83 -5.04 17.87 3.66
C THR A 83 -5.75 16.61 3.20
N PHE A 84 -5.25 15.95 2.15
CA PHE A 84 -5.55 14.53 1.95
C PHE A 84 -4.89 13.73 3.06
N GLN A 85 -5.48 13.77 4.25
CA GLN A 85 -5.35 12.70 5.22
C GLN A 85 -6.06 11.49 4.59
N THR A 86 -5.36 10.81 3.67
CA THR A 86 -5.52 9.36 3.65
C THR A 86 -4.92 8.91 4.97
N THR A 87 -5.69 9.01 6.07
CA THR A 87 -5.42 8.24 7.26
C THR A 87 -5.70 6.80 6.84
N VAL A 88 -4.75 6.21 6.11
CA VAL A 88 -4.53 4.78 6.20
C VAL A 88 -4.36 4.57 7.70
N PRO A 89 -5.22 3.82 8.39
CA PRO A 89 -4.91 3.40 9.74
C PRO A 89 -3.51 2.83 9.66
N THR A 90 -2.58 3.42 10.42
CA THR A 90 -1.19 3.00 10.52
C THR A 90 -1.12 1.50 10.31
N ALA A 91 -0.34 1.09 9.32
CA ALA A 91 -0.19 -0.31 8.98
C ALA A 91 0.00 -1.12 10.26
N TYR A 92 -0.75 -2.21 10.38
CA TYR A 92 -0.83 -3.08 11.55
C TYR A 92 0.54 -3.58 12.07
N TRP A 93 1.62 -3.40 11.29
CA TRP A 93 2.99 -3.73 11.71
C TRP A 93 3.66 -2.71 12.65
N ALA A 94 3.08 -1.51 12.88
CA ALA A 94 3.71 -0.51 13.76
C ALA A 94 3.48 -0.74 15.27
N ARG A 95 2.86 -1.86 15.68
CA ARG A 95 2.70 -2.20 17.09
C ARG A 95 3.59 -3.40 17.46
N THR A 96 4.74 -3.05 18.05
CA THR A 96 5.61 -3.87 18.93
C THR A 96 6.65 -4.77 18.27
N THR A 97 7.87 -4.24 18.16
CA THR A 97 9.08 -4.86 18.72
C THR A 97 10.00 -3.73 19.18
N SER A 98 9.65 -3.09 20.30
CA SER A 98 10.67 -2.54 21.19
C SER A 98 11.25 -3.72 21.98
N ASP A 99 12.56 -3.65 22.26
CA ASP A 99 13.34 -4.55 23.09
C ASP A 99 13.66 -5.94 22.54
N HIS A 100 14.61 -5.99 21.60
CA HIS A 100 15.75 -6.88 21.81
C HIS A 100 17.06 -6.15 21.48
N ALA A 101 17.86 -6.03 22.54
CA ALA A 101 19.16 -5.38 22.60
C ALA A 101 20.08 -5.88 21.48
N ARG A 102 20.53 -4.93 20.66
CA ARG A 102 21.70 -5.12 19.81
C ARG A 102 22.96 -4.98 20.67
N THR A 103 23.47 -6.10 21.17
CA THR A 103 24.87 -6.17 21.61
C THR A 103 25.74 -6.26 20.36
N THR A 104 26.39 -5.15 19.99
CA THR A 104 27.44 -5.09 18.97
C THR A 104 28.77 -5.61 19.52
N PRO A 105 29.47 -6.54 18.85
CA PRO A 105 30.93 -6.60 18.91
C PRO A 105 31.49 -5.44 18.08
N GLY A 106 32.30 -4.57 18.70
CA GLY A 106 32.89 -3.41 18.05
C GLY A 106 34.01 -3.75 17.05
N PRO A 107 34.34 -2.84 16.12
CA PRO A 107 35.49 -3.01 15.22
C PRO A 107 36.81 -2.70 15.94
N THR A 108 37.76 -3.62 15.83
CA THR A 108 39.16 -3.47 16.26
C THR A 108 39.85 -2.33 15.49
N PRO A 109 40.59 -1.39 16.13
CA PRO A 109 41.40 -0.41 15.44
C PRO A 109 42.81 -0.95 15.13
N GLY A 110 43.24 -0.81 13.87
CA GLY A 110 44.66 -0.63 13.53
C GLY A 110 45.30 -1.67 12.60
N ALA A 111 45.49 -1.31 11.32
CA ALA A 111 46.74 -1.51 10.58
C ALA A 111 46.70 -0.70 9.27
N GLN A 112 47.82 -0.05 8.94
CA GLN A 112 47.97 1.06 7.99
C GLN A 112 48.50 0.63 6.61
N GLY A 113 47.98 1.28 5.54
CA GLY A 113 48.72 1.74 4.33
C GLY A 113 48.86 0.80 3.11
N PRO A 114 49.26 1.29 1.90
CA PRO A 114 49.40 2.68 1.42
C PRO A 114 48.59 3.02 0.14
N THR A 115 48.56 4.33 -0.16
CA THR A 115 47.86 5.16 -1.18
C THR A 115 48.03 4.80 -2.68
N PRO A 116 47.08 5.19 -3.55
CA PRO A 116 47.21 5.08 -5.00
C PRO A 116 48.02 6.25 -5.59
N VAL A 117 49.04 5.95 -6.39
CA VAL A 117 49.80 6.93 -7.18
C VAL A 117 49.20 7.04 -8.57
N ARG A 118 48.81 8.25 -8.94
CA ARG A 118 48.35 8.69 -10.27
C ARG A 118 49.58 9.02 -11.14
N PRO A 119 49.69 8.50 -12.37
CA PRO A 119 50.58 9.09 -13.38
C PRO A 119 49.81 10.08 -14.28
N GLU A 120 50.37 11.28 -14.42
CA GLU A 120 49.91 12.36 -15.28
C GLU A 120 50.67 12.35 -16.64
N GLY A 121 49.94 12.28 -17.76
CA GLY A 121 50.26 12.81 -19.11
C GLY A 121 51.33 12.09 -19.97
N PRO A 122 51.53 12.51 -21.26
CA PRO A 122 50.74 13.41 -22.10
C PRO A 122 50.34 12.80 -23.49
N TRP A 123 49.38 13.45 -24.15
CA TRP A 123 48.94 13.23 -25.53
C TRP A 123 50.03 13.55 -26.58
N PRO A 124 50.10 12.81 -27.70
CA PRO A 124 50.58 13.36 -28.97
C PRO A 124 49.41 13.59 -29.95
N GLY A 125 49.31 14.83 -30.43
CA GLY A 125 48.60 15.22 -31.65
C GLY A 125 49.39 14.90 -32.93
N PRO A 126 48.98 15.42 -34.09
CA PRO A 126 48.95 14.70 -35.37
C PRO A 126 50.24 14.83 -36.19
N GLN A 127 50.51 13.83 -37.05
CA GLN A 127 50.98 13.96 -38.44
C GLN A 127 50.47 12.79 -39.27
#